data_AF-A0A7C3AUW8-F1
#
_entry.id   AF-A0A7C3AUW8-F1
#
_cell.length_a   1.000
_cell.length_b   1.000
_cell.length_c   1.000
_cell.angle_alpha   90.00
_cell.angle_beta   90.00
_cell.angle_gamma   90.00
#
_symmetry.space_group_name_H-M   'P 1'
#
loop_
_entity.id
_entity.type
_entity.pdbx_description
1 polymer ?
#
loop_
_entity_poly.entity_id
_entity_poly.type
_entity_poly.pdbx_seq_one_letter_code
_entity_poly.pdbx_strand_id
1 'polypeptide(L)' 'MDGEITIRALTSLEEMERVEELQRIIWPGSEVDIVPVHLIKTIARNGGIVLGAVDG' A
#
# COMPACT_ATOMS: atom_id res chain seq x y z
N MET A 1 13.50 -3.00 -18.37
CA MET A 1 12.31 -2.22 -17.97
C MET A 1 12.92 -0.99 -17.34
N ASP A 2 13.08 0.05 -18.16
CA ASP A 2 13.81 1.25 -17.76
C ASP A 2 12.79 2.40 -17.67
N GLY A 3 11.72 2.17 -16.90
CA GLY A 3 10.74 3.18 -16.56
C GLY A 3 11.20 3.93 -15.31
N GLU A 4 11.05 5.25 -15.30
CA GLU A 4 11.28 6.05 -14.10
C GLU A 4 10.29 5.59 -13.01
N ILE A 5 10.78 5.40 -11.78
CA ILE A 5 9.92 5.07 -10.63
C ILE A 5 9.82 6.29 -9.74
N THR A 6 8.60 6.78 -9.54
CA THR A 6 8.30 7.84 -8.59
C THR A 6 7.84 7.26 -7.27
N ILE A 7 8.51 7.64 -6.18
CA ILE A 7 8.07 7.34 -4.82
C ILE A 7 7.21 8.48 -4.30
N ARG A 8 5.98 8.19 -3.86
CA ARG A 8 5.09 9.19 -3.27
C ARG A 8 4.29 8.66 -2.09
N ALA A 9 3.88 9.55 -1.21
CA ALA A 9 2.96 9.22 -0.13
C ALA A 9 1.57 8.86 -0.69
N LEU A 10 0.99 7.78 -0.15
CA LEU A 10 -0.39 7.39 -0.39
C LEU A 10 -1.24 7.95 0.75
N THR A 11 -2.25 8.76 0.43
CA THR A 11 -3.01 9.51 1.44
C THR A 11 -4.51 9.29 1.36
N SER A 12 -5.01 8.74 0.25
CA SER A 12 -6.43 8.45 0.08
C SER A 12 -6.78 7.03 0.52
N LEU A 13 -8.07 6.84 0.86
CA LEU A 13 -8.59 5.51 1.21
C LEU A 13 -8.50 4.54 0.02
N GLU A 14 -8.84 5.00 -1.19
CA GLU A 14 -8.81 4.21 -2.41
C GLU A 14 -7.39 3.67 -2.71
N GLU A 15 -6.36 4.47 -2.47
CA GLU A 15 -4.97 4.00 -2.60
C GLU A 15 -4.64 2.92 -1.58
N MET A 16 -5.11 3.06 -0.33
CA MET A 16 -4.87 2.06 0.71
C MET A 16 -5.62 0.74 0.43
N GLU A 17 -6.83 0.80 -0.15
CA GLU A 17 -7.56 -0.38 -0.61
C GLU A 17 -6.82 -1.11 -1.74
N ARG A 18 -6.26 -0.36 -2.70
CA ARG A 18 -5.40 -0.92 -3.74
C ARG A 18 -4.15 -1.60 -3.19
N VAL A 19 -3.56 -1.06 -2.13
CA VAL A 19 -2.41 -1.69 -1.45
C VAL A 19 -2.82 -3.00 -0.78
N GLU A 20 -3.98 -3.06 -0.13
CA GLU A 20 -4.49 -4.31 0.44
C GLU A 20 -4.74 -5.38 -0.64
N GLU A 21 -5.32 -5.00 -1.77
CA GLU A 21 -5.54 -5.92 -2.88
C GLU A 21 -4.23 -6.39 -3.52
N LEU A 22 -3.27 -5.48 -3.69
CA LEU A 22 -1.95 -5.83 -4.19
C LEU A 22 -1.23 -6.81 -3.27
N GLN A 23 -1.39 -6.68 -1.94
CA GLN A 23 -0.83 -7.63 -0.99
C GLN A 23 -1.37 -9.04 -1.23
N ARG A 24 -2.66 -9.23 -1.52
CA ARG A 24 -3.23 -10.57 -1.81
C ARG A 24 -2.63 -11.22 -3.05
N ILE A 25 -2.30 -10.40 -4.05
CA ILE A 25 -1.65 -10.87 -5.27
C ILE A 25 -0.20 -11.30 -4.99
N ILE A 26 0.52 -10.54 -4.17
CA ILE A 26 1.95 -10.78 -3.87
C ILE A 26 2.12 -11.88 -2.81
N TRP A 27 1.22 -11.96 -1.83
CA TRP A 27 1.21 -12.91 -0.71
C TRP A 27 -0.05 -13.78 -0.72
N PRO A 28 -0.22 -14.68 -1.70
CA PRO A 28 -1.45 -15.48 -1.85
C PRO A 28 -1.62 -16.58 -0.80
N GLY A 29 -0.67 -16.72 0.15
CA GLY A 29 -0.59 -17.86 1.06
C GLY A 29 -1.52 -17.80 2.27
N SER A 30 -1.81 -16.61 2.80
CA SER A 30 -2.64 -16.45 4.00
C SER A 30 -3.15 -15.02 4.17
N GLU A 31 -4.42 -14.86 4.55
CA GLU A 31 -4.99 -13.56 4.93
C GLU A 31 -4.29 -12.94 6.16
N VAL A 32 -3.57 -13.74 6.97
CA VAL A 32 -2.82 -13.20 8.12
C VAL A 32 -1.58 -12.40 7.72
N ASP A 33 -1.11 -12.58 6.50
CA ASP A 33 0.03 -11.86 5.93
C ASP A 33 -0.41 -10.53 5.29
N ILE A 34 -1.72 -10.30 5.17
CA ILE A 34 -2.31 -9.10 4.59
C ILE A 34 -2.54 -8.08 5.69
N VAL A 35 -1.96 -6.88 5.55
CA VAL A 35 -2.25 -5.76 6.44
C VAL A 35 -3.58 -5.13 5.99
N PRO A 36 -4.65 -5.15 6.81
CA PRO A 36 -5.95 -4.61 6.43
C PRO A 36 -5.94 -3.08 6.29
N VAL A 37 -6.76 -2.55 5.39
CA VAL A 37 -6.86 -1.11 5.06
C VAL A 37 -7.06 -0.23 6.29
N HIS A 38 -7.85 -0.69 7.26
CA HIS A 38 -8.11 0.10 8.47
C HIS A 38 -6.87 0.25 9.35
N LEU A 39 -5.95 -0.73 9.35
CA LEU A 39 -4.66 -0.62 10.04
C LEU A 39 -3.70 0.28 9.25
N ILE A 40 -3.59 0.11 7.94
CA ILE A 40 -2.79 0.97 7.05
C ILE A 40 -3.17 2.44 7.26
N LYS A 41 -4.47 2.74 7.24
CA LYS A 41 -5.02 4.08 7.48
C LYS A 41 -4.70 4.61 8.87
N THR A 42 -4.77 3.76 9.89
CA THR A 42 -4.48 4.16 11.27
C THR A 42 -3.00 4.52 11.42
N ILE A 43 -2.10 3.72 10.85
CA ILE A 43 -0.66 3.99 10.84
C ILE A 43 -0.38 5.33 10.16
N ALA A 44 -0.88 5.52 8.93
CA ALA A 44 -0.68 6.75 8.16
C ALA A 44 -1.20 8.02 8.85
N ARG A 45 -2.24 7.90 9.68
CA ARG A 45 -2.83 9.04 10.40
C ARG A 45 -2.16 9.37 11.73
N ASN A 46 -1.43 8.44 12.32
CA ASN A 46 -0.89 8.56 13.67
C ASN A 46 0.64 8.57 13.69
N GLY A 47 1.25 9.24 12.70
CA GLY A 47 2.71 9.45 12.64
C GLY A 47 3.48 8.41 11.84
N GLY A 48 2.80 7.40 11.28
CA GLY A 48 3.37 6.50 10.28
C GLY A 48 3.21 7.04 8.86
N ILE A 49 3.81 6.34 7.89
CA ILE A 49 3.76 6.68 6.47
C ILE A 49 3.48 5.44 5.62
N VAL A 50 2.79 5.64 4.50
CA VAL A 50 2.60 4.64 3.44
C VAL A 50 3.14 5.24 2.15
N LEU A 51 4.10 4.58 1.54
CA LEU A 51 4.76 5.03 0.31
C LEU A 51 4.42 4.05 -0.82
N GLY A 52 3.98 4.59 -1.96
CA GLY A 52 3.83 3.85 -3.19
C GLY A 52 5.02 4.08 -4.10
N ALA A 53 5.49 3.01 -4.74
CA ALA A 53 6.36 3.06 -5.91
C ALA A 53 5.48 2.90 -7.15
N VAL A 54 5.44 3.93 -8.00
CA VAL A 54 4.62 3.94 -9.22
C VAL A 54 5.48 4.33 -10.40
N ASP A 55 5.07 3.93 -11.60
CA ASP A 55 5.67 4.45 -12.82
C ASP A 55 5.53 5.98 -12.84
N GLY A 56 6.63 6.65 -13.17
CA GLY A 56 6.78 8.12 -13.22
C GLY A 56 6.20 8.74 -14.49
#